data_AF-A0AAD6UT79-F1
#
_entry.id   AF-A0AAD6UT79-F1
#
_cell.length_a   1.000
_cell.length_b   1.000
_cell.length_c   1.000
_cell.angle_alpha   90.00
_cell.angle_beta   90.00
_cell.angle_gamma   90.00
#
_symmetry.space_group_name_H-M   'P 1'
#
loop_
_entity.id
_entity.type
_entity.pdbx_description
1 polymer ?
#
loop_
_entity_poly.entity_id
_entity_poly.type
_entity_poly.pdbx_seq_one_letter_code
_entity_poly.pdbx_strand_id
1 'polypeptide(L)'
;ITAGHHRLWAHRSYNAGTFLQYFLAVAGAGAVQGSIKWRSRGHRAHHRYTDTELDPYNAREGFWWCHIGWMFIKPRHKPGVADVSDL
;
A
#
# COMPACT_ATOMS: atom_id res chain seq x y z
N ILE A 1 1.69 -1.98 -10.88
CA ILE A 1 2.03 -1.60 -9.47
C ILE A 1 2.61 -0.19 -9.37
N THR A 2 3.75 0.10 -9.98
CA THR A 2 4.47 1.39 -9.79
C THR A 2 3.74 2.62 -10.31
N ALA A 3 3.28 2.63 -11.56
CA ALA A 3 2.55 3.79 -12.09
C ALA A 3 1.17 3.93 -11.43
N GLY A 4 0.40 2.84 -11.38
CA GLY A 4 -0.93 2.80 -10.77
C GLY A 4 -0.93 2.81 -9.24
N HIS A 5 -0.90 1.61 -8.63
CA HIS A 5 -1.11 1.42 -7.18
C HIS A 5 -0.23 2.30 -6.30
N HIS A 6 1.00 2.63 -6.74
CA HIS A 6 1.90 3.50 -6.01
C HIS A 6 1.65 4.99 -6.29
N ARG A 7 1.97 5.46 -7.51
CA ARG A 7 2.04 6.90 -7.81
C ARG A 7 0.66 7.51 -8.02
N LEU A 8 -0.23 6.84 -8.76
CA LEU A 8 -1.57 7.33 -9.04
C LEU A 8 -2.48 7.24 -7.81
N TRP A 9 -2.67 6.06 -7.23
CA TRP A 9 -3.66 5.87 -6.16
C TRP A 9 -3.10 6.12 -4.76
N ALA A 10 -1.94 5.58 -4.39
CA ALA A 10 -1.42 5.76 -3.03
C ALA A 10 -0.88 7.19 -2.78
N HIS A 11 -0.19 7.80 -3.74
CA HIS A 11 0.39 9.15 -3.58
C HIS A 11 -0.34 10.28 -4.30
N ARG A 12 -1.32 10.00 -5.16
CA ARG A 12 -2.02 11.02 -5.97
C ARG A 12 -1.05 11.96 -6.71
N SER A 13 0.09 11.45 -7.16
CA SER A 13 1.17 12.26 -7.76
C SER A 13 0.80 12.85 -9.13
N TYR A 14 -0.24 12.31 -9.78
CA TYR A 14 -0.76 12.81 -11.04
C TYR A 14 -2.22 12.39 -11.22
N ASN A 15 -2.92 13.04 -12.17
CA ASN A 15 -4.24 12.64 -12.60
C ASN A 15 -4.17 11.87 -13.92
N ALA A 16 -4.96 10.81 -14.06
CA ALA A 16 -5.00 9.97 -15.26
C ALA A 16 -6.40 10.03 -15.89
N GLY A 17 -6.47 10.04 -17.23
CA GLY A 17 -7.74 9.86 -17.92
C GLY A 17 -8.32 8.46 -17.67
N THR A 18 -9.64 8.31 -17.85
CA THR A 18 -10.41 7.10 -17.53
C THR A 18 -9.82 5.82 -18.16
N PHE A 19 -9.40 5.89 -19.43
CA PHE A 19 -8.77 4.75 -20.11
C PHE A 19 -7.49 4.26 -19.39
N LEU A 20 -6.59 5.20 -19.05
CA LEU A 20 -5.35 4.86 -18.38
C LEU A 20 -5.60 4.34 -16.96
N GLN A 21 -6.61 4.86 -16.26
CA GLN A 21 -7.01 4.35 -14.95
C GLN A 21 -7.43 2.87 -15.03
N TYR A 22 -8.31 2.52 -15.98
CA TYR A 22 -8.73 1.12 -16.17
C TYR A 22 -7.58 0.21 -16.58
N PHE A 23 -6.74 0.66 -17.52
CA PHE A 23 -5.56 -0.10 -17.94
C PHE A 23 -4.65 -0.41 -16.75
N LEU A 24 -4.32 0.61 -15.94
CA LEU A 24 -3.48 0.46 -14.75
C LEU A 24 -4.13 -0.38 -13.65
N ALA A 25 -5.47 -0.38 -13.57
CA ALA A 25 -6.22 -1.17 -12.59
C ALA A 25 -6.16 -2.66 -12.96
N VAL A 26 -6.41 -3.00 -14.22
CA VAL A 26 -6.32 -4.39 -14.72
C VAL A 26 -4.87 -4.90 -14.65
N ALA A 27 -3.90 -4.12 -15.12
CA ALA A 27 -2.49 -4.48 -15.02
C ALA A 27 -2.01 -4.59 -13.56
N GLY A 28 -2.60 -3.82 -12.65
CA GLY A 28 -2.35 -3.92 -11.22
C GLY A 28 -2.96 -5.19 -10.60
N ALA A 29 -4.19 -5.54 -10.96
CA ALA A 29 -4.84 -6.76 -10.51
C ALA A 29 -4.06 -8.01 -10.93
N GLY A 30 -3.51 -8.04 -12.15
CA GLY A 30 -2.65 -9.13 -12.64
C GLY A 30 -1.34 -9.32 -11.87
N ALA A 31 -0.92 -8.35 -11.04
CA ALA A 31 0.30 -8.45 -10.25
C ALA A 31 0.09 -9.07 -8.86
N VAL A 32 -1.15 -9.39 -8.47
CA VAL A 32 -1.49 -10.16 -7.26
C VAL A 32 -0.94 -9.55 -5.95
N GLN A 33 -0.95 -8.21 -5.82
CA GLN A 33 -0.51 -7.48 -4.62
C GLN A 33 -1.66 -6.90 -3.79
N GLY A 34 -2.83 -7.52 -3.86
CA GLY A 34 -4.06 -7.04 -3.23
C GLY A 34 -4.76 -5.92 -4.01
N SER A 35 -5.87 -5.43 -3.46
CA SER A 35 -6.67 -4.40 -4.11
C SER A 35 -6.01 -3.01 -4.05
N ILE A 36 -6.40 -2.11 -4.95
CA ILE A 36 -5.95 -0.72 -4.98
C ILE A 36 -6.14 -0.07 -3.59
N LYS A 37 -7.32 -0.25 -2.98
CA LYS A 37 -7.65 0.30 -1.66
C LYS A 37 -6.78 -0.29 -0.56
N TRP A 38 -6.62 -1.60 -0.52
CA TRP A 38 -5.80 -2.28 0.48
C TRP A 38 -4.33 -1.83 0.42
N ARG A 39 -3.76 -1.84 -0.79
CA ARG A 39 -2.38 -1.44 -1.05
C ARG A 39 -2.16 0.04 -0.75
N SER A 40 -3.10 0.91 -1.13
CA SER A 40 -2.98 2.35 -0.87
C SER A 40 -3.07 2.66 0.62
N ARG A 41 -3.98 2.01 1.36
CA ARG A 41 -4.07 2.14 2.82
C ARG A 41 -2.76 1.74 3.49
N GLY A 42 -2.24 0.56 3.17
CA GLY A 42 -0.99 0.05 3.77
C GLY A 42 0.21 0.94 3.44
N HIS A 43 0.32 1.34 2.17
CA HIS A 43 1.40 2.22 1.70
C HIS A 43 1.36 3.61 2.35
N ARG A 44 0.18 4.22 2.45
CA ARG A 44 0.00 5.52 3.14
C ARG A 44 0.31 5.41 4.63
N ALA A 45 -0.12 4.33 5.28
CA ALA A 45 0.22 4.07 6.69
C ALA A 45 1.73 3.89 6.87
N HIS A 46 2.39 3.14 5.98
CA HIS A 46 3.85 2.96 6.00
C HIS A 46 4.59 4.29 5.91
N HIS A 47 4.23 5.18 4.99
CA HIS A 47 4.86 6.52 4.90
C HIS A 47 4.54 7.43 6.08
N ARG A 48 3.35 7.33 6.66
CA ARG A 48 2.95 8.19 7.79
C ARG A 48 3.61 7.78 9.10
N TYR A 49 3.82 6.48 9.28
CA TYR A 49 4.24 5.88 10.55
C TYR A 49 5.60 5.17 10.44
N THR A 50 6.40 5.49 9.43
CA THR A 50 7.67 4.82 9.12
C THR A 50 8.52 4.61 10.37
N ASP A 51 9.07 3.40 10.52
CA ASP A 51 9.93 2.99 11.64
C ASP A 51 9.28 3.06 13.03
N THR A 52 7.95 3.08 13.10
CA THR A 52 7.17 2.96 14.34
C THR A 52 6.37 1.66 14.37
N GLU A 53 5.85 1.30 15.54
CA GLU A 53 4.99 0.11 15.72
C GLU A 53 3.67 0.19 14.94
N LEU A 54 3.30 1.38 14.44
CA LEU A 54 2.10 1.60 13.63
C LEU A 54 2.36 1.38 12.13
N ASP A 55 3.62 1.23 11.71
CA ASP A 55 3.98 0.88 10.34
C ASP A 55 3.70 -0.61 10.07
N PRO A 56 2.82 -0.95 9.12
CA PRO A 56 2.53 -2.35 8.79
C PRO A 56 3.77 -3.12 8.29
N TYR A 57 4.80 -2.44 7.78
CA TYR A 57 5.99 -3.05 7.15
C TYR A 57 7.29 -2.66 7.87
N ASN A 58 7.19 -2.30 9.16
CA ASN A 58 8.28 -1.76 9.96
C ASN A 58 9.59 -2.55 9.80
N ALA A 59 10.64 -1.89 9.29
CA ALA A 59 11.95 -2.50 9.09
C ALA A 59 12.66 -2.86 10.41
N ARG A 60 12.29 -2.20 11.53
CA ARG A 60 12.84 -2.47 12.86
C ARG A 60 12.43 -3.82 13.44
N GLU A 61 11.36 -4.43 12.93
CA GLU A 61 10.93 -5.79 13.27
C GLU A 61 11.80 -6.88 12.58
N GLY A 62 12.77 -6.46 11.75
CA GLY A 62 13.74 -7.33 11.10
C GLY A 62 13.41 -7.67 9.64
N PHE A 63 14.42 -8.21 8.95
CA PHE A 63 14.37 -8.50 7.51
C PHE A 63 13.16 -9.36 7.11
N TRP A 64 12.90 -10.44 7.84
CA TRP A 64 11.81 -11.35 7.49
C TRP A 64 10.44 -10.69 7.64
N TRP A 65 10.27 -9.81 8.63
CA TRP A 65 9.02 -9.10 8.83
C TRP A 65 8.72 -8.16 7.67
N CYS A 66 9.64 -7.24 7.35
CA CYS A 66 9.42 -6.24 6.30
C CYS A 66 9.36 -6.86 4.89
N HIS A 67 10.01 -8.00 4.68
CA HIS A 67 10.00 -8.68 3.39
C HIS A 67 8.70 -9.47 3.12
N ILE A 68 8.24 -10.27 4.08
CA ILE A 68 7.08 -11.16 3.86
C ILE A 68 6.26 -11.50 5.13
N GLY A 69 6.86 -11.39 6.31
CA GLY A 69 6.25 -11.84 7.57
C GLY A 69 4.94 -11.13 7.91
N TRP A 70 4.84 -9.83 7.59
CA TRP A 70 3.62 -9.04 7.79
C TRP A 70 2.38 -9.60 7.06
N MET A 71 2.57 -10.41 6.01
CA MET A 71 1.45 -10.99 5.26
C MET A 71 0.84 -12.20 5.95
N PHE A 72 1.63 -12.93 6.74
CA PHE A 72 1.22 -14.20 7.34
C PHE A 72 0.93 -14.10 8.84
N ILE A 73 1.51 -13.10 9.50
CA ILE A 73 1.43 -12.94 10.95
C ILE A 73 0.56 -11.74 11.28
N LYS A 74 -0.39 -11.93 12.20
CA LYS A 74 -1.19 -10.82 12.73
C LYS A 74 -0.28 -9.89 13.54
N PRO A 75 -0.21 -8.59 13.21
CA PRO A 75 0.65 -7.65 13.92
C PRO A 75 0.17 -7.46 15.37
N ARG A 76 1.13 -7.24 16.28
CA ARG A 76 0.86 -7.02 17.71
C ARG A 76 0.04 -5.74 17.93
N HIS A 77 0.38 -4.69 17.18
CA HIS A 77 -0.32 -3.42 17.18
C HIS A 77 -1.21 -3.30 15.95
N LYS A 78 -2.34 -2.59 16.08
CA LYS A 78 -3.17 -2.27 14.92
C LYS A 78 -2.40 -1.27 14.04
N PRO A 79 -2.22 -1.55 12.73
CA PRO A 79 -1.56 -0.61 11.83
C PRO A 79 -2.24 0.76 11.86
N GLY A 80 -1.44 1.81 11.74
CA GLY A 80 -1.89 3.18 11.81
C GLY A 80 -2.99 3.52 10.78
N VAL A 81 -3.79 4.53 11.11
CA VAL A 81 -4.91 4.94 10.26
C VAL A 81 -4.40 5.73 9.07
N ALA A 82 -4.82 5.33 7.87
CA ALA A 82 -4.62 6.08 6.64
C ALA A 82 -5.98 6.35 6.00
N ASP A 83 -6.25 7.62 5.68
CA ASP A 83 -7.43 8.00 4.91
C ASP A 83 -7.30 7.45 3.49
N VAL A 84 -8.40 6.90 3.00
CA VAL A 84 -8.58 6.29 1.66
C VAL A 84 -9.98 6.60 1.13
N SER A 85 -10.62 7.66 1.62
CA SER A 85 -11.94 8.12 1.18
C SER A 85 -11.94 8.65 -0.26
N ASP A 86 -10.76 8.97 -0.80
CA ASP A 86 -10.52 9.46 -2.15
C ASP A 86 -10.40 8.34 -3.22
N LEU A 87 -10.54 7.07 -2.82
CA LEU A 87 -10.38 5.89 -3.67
C LEU A 87 -11.69 5.14 -3.94
#